data_AF-A0A9E5FFY6-F1
#
_entry.id   AF-A0A9E5FFY6-F1
#
_cell.length_a   1.000
_cell.length_b   1.000
_cell.length_c   1.000
_cell.angle_alpha   90.00
_cell.angle_beta   90.00
_cell.angle_gamma   90.00
#
_symmetry.space_group_name_H-M   'P 1'
#
loop_
_entity.id
_entity.type
_entity.pdbx_description
1 polymer ?
#
loop_
_entity_poly.entity_id
_entity_poly.type
_entity_poly.pdbx_seq_one_letter_code
_entity_poly.pdbx_strand_id
1 'polypeptide(L)'
;SAPQFNGPAVRPIPPRPYTPDKGLGAGMANAFTVPTPLRPIPADFGMPQDQANAFAIAQEAGQGQPPQAYVNPYQPAPAVAMVPQARPYQPSVAAVIPAPTPVADVQAITSTLRDALLPSQREAAAMELANRSYASNPLVISSLVAALQTDPAATVRSSAARALARLGVTREEVVQALRQQRQDSDARVRLEVDNAILKLTSATGR
;
A
#
# COMPACT_ATOMS: atom_id res chain seq x y z
N SER A 1 19.67 40.52 31.63
CA SER A 1 20.85 40.54 30.75
C SER A 1 20.84 39.31 29.86
N ALA A 2 20.64 39.47 28.54
CA ALA A 2 20.68 38.35 27.60
C ALA A 2 22.15 38.08 27.18
N PRO A 3 22.55 36.81 26.95
CA PRO A 3 23.90 36.50 26.51
C PRO A 3 24.13 36.95 25.06
N GLN A 4 25.13 37.80 24.84
CA GLN A 4 25.60 38.18 23.52
C GLN A 4 26.42 37.03 22.92
N PHE A 5 25.96 36.46 21.81
CA PHE A 5 26.70 35.46 21.05
C PHE A 5 27.79 36.14 20.22
N ASN A 6 29.05 35.95 20.60
CA ASN A 6 30.22 36.58 19.98
C ASN A 6 30.91 35.61 19.01
N GLY A 7 30.19 35.19 17.96
CA GLY A 7 30.73 34.37 16.87
C GLY A 7 31.21 35.22 15.68
N PRO A 8 32.05 34.68 14.78
CA PRO A 8 32.52 35.42 13.61
C PRO A 8 31.34 35.81 12.70
N ALA A 9 31.35 37.06 12.22
CA ALA A 9 30.29 37.61 11.37
C ALA A 9 30.08 36.73 10.11
N VAL A 10 28.95 36.04 10.04
CA VAL A 10 28.55 35.25 8.87
C VAL A 10 28.23 36.24 7.76
N ARG A 11 29.08 36.26 6.72
CA ARG A 11 28.83 37.05 5.51
C ARG A 11 27.58 36.50 4.81
N PRO A 12 26.59 37.32 4.45
CA PRO A 12 25.47 36.86 3.64
C PRO A 12 25.98 36.29 2.32
N ILE A 13 25.58 35.06 2.00
CA ILE A 13 25.89 34.43 0.71
C ILE A 13 25.08 35.19 -0.35
N PRO A 14 25.72 35.72 -1.42
CA PRO A 14 24.99 36.39 -2.49
C PRO A 14 24.05 35.37 -3.18
N PRO A 15 22.82 35.78 -3.56
CA PRO A 15 21.92 34.89 -4.28
C PRO A 15 22.58 34.47 -5.59
N ARG A 16 22.57 33.15 -5.87
CA ARG A 16 23.06 32.62 -7.14
C ARG A 16 22.14 33.11 -8.26
N PRO A 17 22.66 33.59 -9.39
CA PRO A 17 21.83 33.95 -10.53
C PRO A 17 21.05 32.72 -11.02
N TYR A 18 19.74 32.86 -11.12
CA TYR A 18 18.85 31.81 -11.63
C TYR A 18 19.03 31.69 -13.15
N THR A 19 19.60 30.59 -13.60
CA THR A 19 19.59 30.20 -15.02
C THR A 19 18.45 29.19 -15.23
N PRO A 20 17.43 29.52 -16.03
CA PRO A 20 16.39 28.55 -16.38
C PRO A 20 17.01 27.34 -17.09
N ASP A 21 16.76 26.13 -16.57
CA ASP A 21 17.18 24.88 -17.19
C ASP A 21 16.47 24.70 -18.54
N LYS A 22 17.23 24.41 -19.60
CA LYS A 22 16.69 24.34 -20.98
C LYS A 22 15.92 23.06 -21.30
N GLY A 23 15.56 22.26 -20.29
CA GLY A 23 14.75 21.06 -20.47
C GLY A 23 15.49 19.92 -21.17
N LEU A 24 14.86 18.75 -21.16
CA LEU A 24 15.42 17.52 -21.71
C LEU A 24 15.23 17.47 -23.24
N GLY A 25 16.25 17.00 -23.96
CA GLY A 25 16.20 16.86 -25.42
C GLY A 25 15.17 15.83 -25.89
N ALA A 26 14.66 16.02 -27.10
CA ALA A 26 13.51 15.31 -27.69
C ALA A 26 13.61 13.76 -27.73
N GLY A 27 14.78 13.17 -27.48
CA GLY A 27 14.98 11.71 -27.42
C GLY A 27 14.73 11.05 -26.06
N MET A 28 14.37 11.81 -25.01
CA MET A 28 14.15 11.29 -23.64
C MET A 28 12.69 11.36 -23.16
N ALA A 29 11.73 11.54 -24.07
CA ALA A 29 10.31 11.71 -23.73
C ALA A 29 9.51 10.38 -23.85
N ASN A 30 8.72 10.05 -22.82
CA ASN A 30 7.75 8.93 -22.77
C ASN A 30 6.31 9.44 -22.50
N ALA A 31 5.32 8.55 -22.43
CA ALA A 31 3.87 8.86 -22.29
C ALA A 31 3.46 9.76 -21.10
N PHE A 32 4.37 10.06 -20.16
CA PHE A 32 4.16 10.99 -19.04
C PHE A 32 4.99 12.29 -19.15
N THR A 33 5.69 12.50 -20.26
CA THR A 33 6.56 13.67 -20.49
C THR A 33 6.37 14.17 -21.92
N VAL A 34 5.76 15.34 -22.09
CA VAL A 34 5.66 16.03 -23.38
C VAL A 34 6.97 16.78 -23.70
N PRO A 35 7.50 16.71 -24.94
CA PRO A 35 8.68 17.46 -25.33
C PRO A 35 8.25 18.88 -25.74
N THR A 36 8.09 19.76 -24.76
CA THR A 36 7.87 21.20 -24.99
C THR A 36 8.82 21.97 -24.07
N PRO A 37 9.41 23.11 -24.50
CA PRO A 37 10.41 23.83 -23.70
C PRO A 37 9.81 24.63 -22.53
N LEU A 38 8.57 24.35 -22.14
CA LEU A 38 7.86 25.01 -21.06
C LEU A 38 7.19 23.93 -20.21
N ARG A 39 7.78 23.63 -19.05
CA ARG A 39 7.07 22.94 -17.97
C ARG A 39 5.88 23.84 -17.60
N PRO A 40 4.64 23.36 -17.57
CA PRO A 40 3.54 24.13 -17.04
C PRO A 40 3.73 24.23 -15.52
N ILE A 41 4.43 25.26 -15.07
CA ILE A 41 4.13 25.88 -13.78
C ILE A 41 2.82 26.62 -14.03
N PRO A 42 1.73 26.34 -13.29
CA PRO A 42 0.60 27.25 -13.25
C PRO A 42 1.13 28.66 -12.98
N ALA A 43 0.64 29.67 -13.71
CA ALA A 43 1.18 31.03 -13.75
C ALA A 43 1.10 31.82 -12.42
N ASP A 44 0.84 31.15 -11.29
CA ASP A 44 0.56 31.75 -9.98
C ASP A 44 1.57 31.36 -8.89
N PHE A 45 2.76 30.89 -9.26
CA PHE A 45 3.85 30.66 -8.29
C PHE A 45 4.83 31.84 -8.31
N GLY A 46 4.46 32.94 -7.66
CA GLY A 46 5.33 34.12 -7.61
C GLY A 46 4.78 35.38 -6.96
N MET A 47 3.56 35.39 -6.40
CA MET A 47 3.10 36.51 -5.57
C MET A 47 3.12 36.10 -4.09
N PRO A 48 3.69 36.93 -3.19
CA PRO A 48 3.61 36.67 -1.77
C PRO A 48 2.15 36.83 -1.34
N GLN A 49 1.46 35.72 -1.08
CA GLN A 49 0.24 35.80 -0.28
C GLN A 49 0.67 36.07 1.15
N ASP A 50 0.53 37.34 1.55
CA ASP A 50 0.56 37.77 2.94
C ASP A 50 -0.72 37.29 3.65
N GLN A 51 -0.95 35.96 3.61
CA GLN A 51 -1.99 35.30 4.37
C GLN A 51 -1.38 34.87 5.70
N ALA A 52 -1.78 35.58 6.74
CA ALA A 52 -1.47 35.22 8.11
C ALA A 52 -1.90 33.78 8.39
N ASN A 53 -0.98 32.97 8.92
CA ASN A 53 -1.28 31.64 9.41
C ASN A 53 -2.29 31.71 10.57
N ALA A 54 -3.16 30.70 10.70
CA ALA A 54 -4.25 30.60 11.67
C ALA A 54 -3.85 30.67 13.18
N PHE A 55 -2.57 30.91 13.49
CA PHE A 55 -2.05 31.13 14.85
C PHE A 55 -1.76 32.60 15.16
N ALA A 56 -1.90 33.53 14.21
CA ALA A 56 -1.65 34.95 14.43
C ALA A 56 -2.96 35.71 14.72
N ILE A 57 -3.44 35.63 15.96
CA ILE A 57 -4.44 36.56 16.49
C ILE A 57 -3.73 37.42 17.54
N ALA A 58 -3.16 38.54 17.09
CA ALA A 58 -2.80 39.61 17.99
C ALA A 58 -4.08 40.34 18.41
N GLN A 59 -4.25 40.47 19.73
CA GLN A 59 -5.25 41.28 20.40
C GLN A 59 -5.11 42.74 19.96
N GLU A 60 -6.18 43.36 19.47
CA GLU A 60 -6.36 44.81 19.64
C GLU A 60 -7.83 45.21 19.51
N ALA A 61 -8.22 46.11 20.42
CA ALA A 61 -9.57 46.38 20.85
C ALA A 61 -10.32 47.35 19.92
N GLY A 62 -11.56 47.01 19.60
CA GLY A 62 -12.57 47.91 19.04
C GLY A 62 -13.94 47.46 19.50
N GLN A 63 -14.53 48.19 20.44
CA GLN A 63 -15.87 47.94 20.96
C GLN A 63 -16.92 48.20 19.86
N GLY A 64 -17.80 47.22 19.58
CA GLY A 64 -18.96 47.46 18.71
C GLY A 64 -19.71 46.22 18.22
N GLN A 65 -20.60 45.70 19.08
CA GLN A 65 -21.82 44.92 18.78
C GLN A 65 -21.68 43.46 18.26
N PRO A 66 -22.53 42.53 18.75
CA PRO A 66 -22.40 41.10 18.47
C PRO A 66 -22.78 40.74 17.03
N PRO A 67 -22.20 39.65 16.46
CA PRO A 67 -22.54 39.20 15.12
C PRO A 67 -24.02 38.82 15.04
N GLN A 68 -24.75 39.44 14.11
CA GLN A 68 -26.11 39.06 13.75
C GLN A 68 -26.12 37.60 13.29
N ALA A 69 -27.05 36.81 13.82
CA ALA A 69 -27.24 35.43 13.39
C ALA A 69 -27.58 35.40 11.89
N TYR A 70 -26.73 34.73 11.11
CA TYR A 70 -26.99 34.49 9.70
C TYR A 70 -28.25 33.65 9.54
N VAL A 71 -29.31 34.21 8.96
CA VAL A 71 -30.57 33.53 8.69
C VAL A 71 -30.42 32.73 7.39
N ASN A 72 -30.50 31.41 7.48
CA ASN A 72 -30.42 30.51 6.32
C ASN A 72 -31.72 30.59 5.49
N PRO A 73 -31.69 30.98 4.19
CA PRO A 73 -32.90 31.15 3.38
C PRO A 73 -33.50 29.85 2.80
N TYR A 74 -32.98 28.68 3.16
CA TYR A 74 -33.56 27.39 2.74
C TYR A 74 -34.12 26.62 3.92
N GLN A 75 -35.34 26.97 4.33
CA GLN A 75 -36.18 26.11 5.16
C GLN A 75 -37.08 25.27 4.21
N PRO A 76 -37.03 23.91 4.24
CA PRO A 76 -38.06 23.10 3.62
C PRO A 76 -39.36 23.16 4.45
N ALA A 77 -40.49 23.28 3.77
CA ALA A 77 -41.84 23.37 4.33
C ALA A 77 -42.22 22.19 5.24
N PRO A 78 -43.18 22.35 6.20
CA PRO A 78 -43.61 21.27 7.07
C PRO A 78 -44.32 20.16 6.28
N ALA A 79 -43.98 18.92 6.63
CA ALA A 79 -44.53 17.70 6.03
C ALA A 79 -46.06 17.63 6.21
N VAL A 80 -46.79 17.63 5.09
CA VAL A 80 -48.18 17.19 5.06
C VAL A 80 -48.18 15.67 5.24
N ALA A 81 -48.91 15.18 6.22
CA ALA A 81 -49.07 13.75 6.50
C ALA A 81 -49.61 13.03 5.26
N MET A 82 -48.83 12.09 4.72
CA MET A 82 -49.20 11.27 3.57
C MET A 82 -49.13 9.80 3.97
N VAL A 83 -50.29 9.14 3.85
CA VAL A 83 -50.60 7.75 4.21
C VAL A 83 -49.58 6.78 3.59
N PRO A 84 -49.08 5.75 4.31
CA PRO A 84 -48.12 4.82 3.73
C PRO A 84 -48.82 3.96 2.68
N GLN A 85 -48.50 4.19 1.40
CA GLN A 85 -48.88 3.26 0.33
C GLN A 85 -47.98 2.02 0.42
N ALA A 86 -48.60 0.87 0.63
CA ALA A 86 -47.92 -0.42 0.63
C ALA A 86 -47.21 -0.63 -0.72
N ARG A 87 -45.88 -0.72 -0.70
CA ARG A 87 -45.10 -1.15 -1.86
C ARG A 87 -45.44 -2.62 -2.14
N PRO A 88 -45.77 -3.01 -3.38
CA PRO A 88 -45.92 -4.42 -3.71
C PRO A 88 -44.59 -5.12 -3.47
N TYR A 89 -44.66 -6.26 -2.80
CA TYR A 89 -43.54 -7.13 -2.51
C TYR A 89 -42.88 -7.53 -3.83
N GLN A 90 -41.68 -7.01 -4.11
CA GLN A 90 -40.82 -7.59 -5.13
C GLN A 90 -40.06 -8.74 -4.44
N PRO A 91 -40.22 -10.00 -4.86
CA PRO A 91 -39.36 -11.05 -4.34
C PRO A 91 -37.95 -10.74 -4.79
N SER A 92 -37.09 -10.39 -3.83
CA SER A 92 -35.65 -10.30 -4.04
C SER A 92 -35.18 -11.66 -4.54
N VAL A 93 -34.99 -11.82 -5.84
CA VAL A 93 -34.23 -12.94 -6.37
C VAL A 93 -32.80 -12.71 -5.88
N ALA A 94 -32.47 -13.32 -4.74
CA ALA A 94 -31.11 -13.38 -4.26
C ALA A 94 -30.28 -13.86 -5.43
N ALA A 95 -29.43 -12.99 -5.98
CA ALA A 95 -28.44 -13.41 -6.95
C ALA A 95 -27.68 -14.55 -6.27
N VAL A 96 -27.85 -15.76 -6.80
CA VAL A 96 -27.02 -16.90 -6.41
C VAL A 96 -25.63 -16.48 -6.81
N ILE A 97 -24.86 -15.94 -5.86
CA ILE A 97 -23.42 -15.80 -6.01
C ILE A 97 -22.95 -17.25 -6.17
N PRO A 98 -22.49 -17.67 -7.36
CA PRO A 98 -22.01 -19.03 -7.51
C PRO A 98 -20.88 -19.20 -6.51
N ALA A 99 -20.93 -20.28 -5.72
CA ALA A 99 -19.85 -20.61 -4.80
C ALA A 99 -18.51 -20.52 -5.56
N PRO A 100 -17.49 -19.85 -4.99
CA PRO A 100 -16.21 -19.69 -5.69
C PRO A 100 -15.72 -21.07 -6.10
N THR A 101 -15.51 -21.25 -7.40
CA THR A 101 -14.99 -22.51 -7.91
C THR A 101 -13.55 -22.69 -7.41
N PRO A 102 -13.09 -23.93 -7.15
CA PRO A 102 -11.77 -24.18 -6.56
C PRO A 102 -10.60 -23.53 -7.33
N VAL A 103 -10.75 -23.38 -8.65
CA VAL A 103 -9.76 -22.76 -9.55
C VAL A 103 -9.74 -21.23 -9.46
N ALA A 104 -10.89 -20.57 -9.34
CA ALA A 104 -10.95 -19.12 -9.13
C ALA A 104 -10.34 -18.74 -7.78
N ASP A 105 -10.50 -19.61 -6.78
CA ASP A 105 -9.97 -19.44 -5.44
C ASP A 105 -8.43 -19.50 -5.41
N VAL A 106 -7.83 -20.50 -6.04
CA VAL A 106 -6.36 -20.63 -6.12
C VAL A 106 -5.74 -19.43 -6.82
N GLN A 107 -6.33 -18.96 -7.93
CA GLN A 107 -5.82 -17.79 -8.62
C GLN A 107 -5.91 -16.54 -7.76
N ALA A 108 -7.03 -16.33 -7.06
CA ALA A 108 -7.21 -15.19 -6.16
C ALA A 108 -6.18 -15.19 -5.01
N ILE A 109 -5.96 -16.35 -4.37
CA ILE A 109 -5.00 -16.48 -3.27
C ILE A 109 -3.56 -16.29 -3.79
N THR A 110 -3.22 -16.84 -4.95
CA THR A 110 -1.87 -16.68 -5.52
C THR A 110 -1.59 -15.26 -6.01
N SER A 111 -2.59 -14.54 -6.53
CA SER A 111 -2.48 -13.10 -6.79
C SER A 111 -2.31 -12.32 -5.49
N THR A 112 -3.06 -12.66 -4.43
CA THR A 112 -2.89 -12.00 -3.12
C THR A 112 -1.48 -12.20 -2.58
N LEU A 113 -0.91 -13.41 -2.71
CA LEU A 113 0.47 -13.70 -2.30
C LEU A 113 1.51 -12.82 -3.01
N ARG A 114 1.27 -12.45 -4.27
CA ARG A 114 2.22 -11.67 -5.10
C ARG A 114 2.01 -10.17 -5.00
N ASP A 115 0.76 -9.75 -5.11
CA ASP A 115 0.41 -8.36 -5.40
C ASP A 115 -0.08 -7.60 -4.16
N ALA A 116 -0.39 -8.29 -3.05
CA ALA A 116 -0.89 -7.60 -1.87
C ALA A 116 0.17 -6.69 -1.25
N LEU A 117 -0.23 -5.45 -0.96
CA LEU A 117 0.64 -4.41 -0.41
C LEU A 117 1.13 -4.73 1.00
N LEU A 118 0.28 -5.39 1.80
CA LEU A 118 0.58 -5.68 3.20
C LEU A 118 1.27 -7.05 3.32
N PRO A 119 2.43 -7.14 3.99
CA PRO A 119 3.09 -8.42 4.27
C PRO A 119 2.18 -9.42 4.98
N SER A 120 1.31 -8.95 5.88
CA SER A 120 0.36 -9.80 6.60
C SER A 120 -0.65 -10.49 5.67
N GLN A 121 -1.09 -9.83 4.60
CA GLN A 121 -2.01 -10.41 3.62
C GLN A 121 -1.31 -11.48 2.77
N ARG A 122 -0.06 -11.21 2.36
CA ARG A 122 0.76 -12.19 1.62
C ARG A 122 1.09 -13.41 2.47
N GLU A 123 1.43 -13.20 3.74
CA GLU A 123 1.63 -14.28 4.71
C GLU A 123 0.37 -15.13 4.90
N ALA A 124 -0.80 -14.49 5.09
CA ALA A 124 -2.07 -15.19 5.23
C ALA A 124 -2.38 -16.02 3.98
N ALA A 125 -2.15 -15.47 2.78
CA ALA A 125 -2.33 -16.17 1.52
C ALA A 125 -1.43 -17.41 1.43
N ALA A 126 -0.14 -17.32 1.78
CA ALA A 126 0.76 -18.48 1.80
C ALA A 126 0.26 -19.59 2.73
N MET A 127 -0.20 -19.23 3.93
CA MET A 127 -0.73 -20.17 4.91
C MET A 127 -2.06 -20.77 4.49
N GLU A 128 -2.90 -20.00 3.82
CA GLU A 128 -4.17 -20.46 3.28
C GLU A 128 -3.97 -21.50 2.18
N LEU A 129 -3.01 -21.28 1.26
CA LEU A 129 -2.62 -22.27 0.26
C LEU A 129 -2.18 -23.60 0.89
N ALA A 130 -1.44 -23.54 2.00
CA ALA A 130 -1.04 -24.71 2.76
C ALA A 130 -2.22 -25.41 3.44
N ASN A 131 -3.15 -24.65 4.05
CA ASN A 131 -4.31 -25.19 4.75
C ASN A 131 -5.25 -25.95 3.80
N ARG A 132 -5.43 -25.43 2.58
CA ARG A 132 -6.30 -26.02 1.56
C ARG A 132 -5.66 -27.21 0.84
N SER A 133 -4.43 -27.59 1.21
CA SER A 133 -3.73 -28.79 0.72
C SER A 133 -3.59 -28.85 -0.81
N TYR A 134 -3.35 -27.72 -1.47
CA TYR A 134 -3.13 -27.65 -2.92
C TYR A 134 -1.74 -28.18 -3.35
N ALA A 135 -1.24 -29.24 -2.70
CA ALA A 135 0.09 -29.82 -2.93
C ALA A 135 0.27 -30.36 -4.36
N SER A 136 -0.82 -30.75 -5.02
CA SER A 136 -0.79 -31.22 -6.41
C SER A 136 -0.82 -30.10 -7.45
N ASN A 137 -1.04 -28.85 -7.04
CA ASN A 137 -1.17 -27.73 -7.98
C ASN A 137 0.20 -27.07 -8.25
N PRO A 138 0.73 -27.16 -9.49
CA PRO A 138 2.04 -26.58 -9.83
C PRO A 138 2.07 -25.05 -9.72
N LEU A 139 0.94 -24.36 -9.92
CA LEU A 139 0.85 -22.92 -9.74
C LEU A 139 1.06 -22.51 -8.28
N VAL A 140 0.53 -23.31 -7.35
CA VAL A 140 0.70 -23.07 -5.91
C VAL A 140 2.16 -23.28 -5.50
N ILE A 141 2.78 -24.36 -5.98
CA ILE A 141 4.19 -24.62 -5.68
C ILE A 141 5.08 -23.50 -6.23
N SER A 142 4.91 -23.13 -7.49
CA SER A 142 5.73 -22.09 -8.13
C SER A 142 5.53 -20.72 -7.48
N SER A 143 4.31 -20.36 -7.08
CA SER A 143 4.04 -19.10 -6.38
C SER A 143 4.63 -19.07 -4.97
N LEU A 144 4.59 -20.17 -4.22
CA LEU A 144 5.24 -20.28 -2.91
C LEU A 144 6.77 -20.24 -3.01
N VAL A 145 7.35 -20.91 -4.01
CA VAL A 145 8.80 -20.86 -4.28
C VAL A 145 9.24 -19.43 -4.65
N ALA A 146 8.47 -18.75 -5.50
CA ALA A 146 8.74 -17.36 -5.83
C ALA A 146 8.68 -16.46 -4.58
N ALA A 147 7.62 -16.58 -3.77
CA ALA A 147 7.49 -15.82 -2.53
C ALA A 147 8.65 -16.09 -1.55
N LEU A 148 9.11 -17.34 -1.46
CA LEU A 148 10.27 -17.70 -0.66
C LEU A 148 11.56 -17.01 -1.12
N GLN A 149 11.74 -16.81 -2.43
CA GLN A 149 12.99 -16.29 -3.00
C GLN A 149 13.00 -14.76 -3.16
N THR A 150 11.87 -14.16 -3.51
CA THR A 150 11.81 -12.76 -3.97
C THR A 150 11.05 -11.84 -3.03
N ASP A 151 10.31 -12.35 -2.04
CA ASP A 151 9.51 -11.48 -1.19
C ASP A 151 10.37 -10.60 -0.28
N PRO A 152 10.14 -9.27 -0.24
CA PRO A 152 10.93 -8.37 0.61
C PRO A 152 10.74 -8.64 2.12
N ALA A 153 9.59 -9.14 2.53
CA ALA A 153 9.26 -9.36 3.93
C ALA A 153 9.70 -10.75 4.40
N ALA A 154 10.55 -10.78 5.43
CA ALA A 154 11.03 -12.02 6.03
C ALA A 154 9.90 -12.89 6.60
N THR A 155 8.81 -12.29 7.10
CA THR A 155 7.64 -13.04 7.59
C THR A 155 7.01 -13.85 6.47
N VAL A 156 6.84 -13.25 5.28
CA VAL A 156 6.29 -13.92 4.10
C VAL A 156 7.22 -15.03 3.63
N ARG A 157 8.53 -14.79 3.53
CA ARG A 157 9.50 -15.83 3.16
C ARG A 157 9.48 -17.01 4.12
N SER A 158 9.44 -16.75 5.43
CA SER A 158 9.36 -17.79 6.45
C SER A 158 8.06 -18.60 6.38
N SER A 159 6.93 -17.93 6.12
CA SER A 159 5.63 -18.58 5.94
C SER A 159 5.54 -19.36 4.64
N ALA A 160 6.21 -18.92 3.57
CA ALA A 160 6.33 -19.68 2.33
C ALA A 160 7.12 -20.98 2.53
N ALA A 161 8.26 -20.94 3.23
CA ALA A 161 9.02 -22.14 3.59
C ALA A 161 8.17 -23.12 4.42
N ARG A 162 7.47 -22.61 5.43
CA ARG A 162 6.55 -23.41 6.26
C ARG A 162 5.41 -24.01 5.43
N ALA A 163 4.82 -23.24 4.53
CA ALA A 163 3.75 -23.68 3.65
C ALA A 163 4.21 -24.84 2.76
N LEU A 164 5.38 -24.74 2.13
CA LEU A 164 5.98 -25.81 1.32
C LEU A 164 6.20 -27.10 2.13
N ALA A 165 6.69 -26.97 3.36
CA ALA A 165 6.89 -28.11 4.27
C ALA A 165 5.57 -28.77 4.71
N ARG A 166 4.50 -27.97 4.89
CA ARG A 166 3.16 -28.47 5.24
C ARG A 166 2.49 -29.19 4.07
N LEU A 167 2.69 -28.69 2.85
CA LEU A 167 2.21 -29.34 1.64
C LEU A 167 2.97 -30.65 1.31
N GLY A 168 4.12 -30.90 1.97
CA GLY A 168 4.89 -32.12 1.77
C GLY A 168 5.49 -32.24 0.37
N VAL A 169 5.81 -31.12 -0.26
CA VAL A 169 6.29 -31.10 -1.65
C VAL A 169 7.77 -31.51 -1.67
N THR A 170 8.04 -32.77 -2.00
CA THR A 170 9.38 -33.37 -2.07
C THR A 170 10.07 -33.18 -3.43
N ARG A 171 9.56 -32.29 -4.28
CA ARG A 171 10.17 -31.98 -5.58
C ARG A 171 11.57 -31.40 -5.39
N GLU A 172 12.51 -31.83 -6.22
CA GLU A 172 13.91 -31.42 -6.11
C GLU A 172 14.08 -29.90 -6.23
N GLU A 173 13.33 -29.25 -7.13
CA GLU A 173 13.30 -27.79 -7.28
C GLU A 173 12.97 -27.06 -5.98
N VAL A 174 12.01 -27.58 -5.20
CA VAL A 174 11.59 -26.99 -3.92
C VAL A 174 12.68 -27.17 -2.86
N VAL A 175 13.30 -28.35 -2.80
CA VAL A 175 14.39 -28.63 -1.86
C VAL A 175 15.61 -27.75 -2.17
N GLN A 176 15.93 -27.54 -3.44
CA GLN A 176 17.02 -26.65 -3.85
C GLN A 176 16.71 -25.19 -3.51
N ALA A 177 15.48 -24.72 -3.77
CA ALA A 177 15.07 -23.37 -3.40
C ALA A 177 15.17 -23.14 -1.88
N LEU A 178 14.72 -24.10 -1.07
CA LEU A 178 14.88 -24.05 0.38
C LEU A 178 16.35 -24.02 0.79
N ARG A 179 17.21 -24.87 0.20
CA ARG A 179 18.65 -24.88 0.51
C ARG A 179 19.33 -23.53 0.23
N GLN A 180 18.94 -22.83 -0.82
CA GLN A 180 19.45 -21.49 -1.13
C GLN A 180 19.09 -20.48 -0.03
N GLN A 181 17.89 -20.58 0.54
CA GLN A 181 17.42 -19.68 1.61
C GLN A 181 18.01 -19.98 2.99
N ARG A 182 18.87 -20.99 3.14
CA ARG A 182 19.64 -21.20 4.39
C ARG A 182 20.61 -20.06 4.69
N GLN A 183 20.96 -19.26 3.68
CA GLN A 183 21.82 -18.08 3.82
C GLN A 183 21.01 -16.78 3.92
N ASP A 184 19.69 -16.84 4.14
CA ASP A 184 18.87 -15.63 4.30
C ASP A 184 19.40 -14.77 5.47
N SER A 185 19.34 -13.45 5.27
CA SER A 185 19.65 -12.44 6.28
C SER A 185 18.86 -12.59 7.59
N ASP A 186 17.57 -12.95 7.53
CA ASP A 186 16.69 -13.05 8.71
C ASP A 186 16.81 -14.44 9.36
N ALA A 187 17.07 -14.46 10.67
CA ALA A 187 17.26 -15.69 11.43
C ALA A 187 16.01 -16.58 11.47
N ARG A 188 14.81 -15.99 11.44
CA ARG A 188 13.55 -16.74 11.44
C ARG A 188 13.36 -17.48 10.13
N VAL A 189 13.75 -16.87 9.01
CA VAL A 189 13.70 -17.53 7.70
C VAL A 189 14.63 -18.72 7.69
N ARG A 190 15.88 -18.56 8.15
CA ARG A 190 16.84 -19.68 8.24
C ARG A 190 16.30 -20.84 9.08
N LEU A 191 15.73 -20.55 10.25
CA LEU A 191 15.14 -21.56 11.13
C LEU A 191 13.98 -22.31 10.46
N GLU A 192 13.04 -21.59 9.84
CA GLU A 192 11.90 -22.21 9.15
C GLU A 192 12.34 -23.04 7.94
N VAL A 193 13.36 -22.59 7.20
CA VAL A 193 13.94 -23.32 6.08
C VAL A 193 14.59 -24.62 6.53
N ASP A 194 15.39 -24.61 7.60
CA ASP A 194 16.01 -25.81 8.14
C ASP A 194 14.95 -26.82 8.63
N ASN A 195 13.91 -26.32 9.32
CA ASN A 195 12.77 -27.13 9.74
C ASN A 195 12.01 -27.73 8.54
N ALA A 196 11.81 -26.94 7.48
CA ALA A 196 11.15 -27.37 6.26
C ALA A 196 11.93 -28.50 5.58
N ILE A 197 13.24 -28.34 5.43
CA ILE A 197 14.12 -29.36 4.83
C ILE A 197 14.05 -30.64 5.65
N LEU A 198 14.21 -30.57 6.97
CA LEU A 198 14.17 -31.74 7.86
C LEU A 198 12.84 -32.51 7.74
N LYS A 199 11.72 -31.79 7.68
CA LYS A 199 10.39 -32.37 7.50
C LYS A 199 10.21 -33.04 6.14
N LEU A 200 10.71 -32.43 5.06
CA LEU A 200 10.62 -33.01 3.72
C LEU A 200 11.53 -34.24 3.56
N THR A 201 12.75 -34.22 4.13
CA THR A 201 13.68 -35.36 4.05
C THR A 201 13.20 -36.55 4.86
N SER A 202 12.58 -36.32 6.02
CA SER A 202 12.01 -37.38 6.85
C SER A 202 10.75 -38.00 6.22
N ALA A 203 10.03 -37.25 5.39
CA ALA A 203 8.91 -37.77 4.62
C ALA A 203 9.35 -38.65 3.44
N THR A 204 10.51 -38.39 2.83
CA THR A 204 11.05 -39.18 1.71
C THR A 204 11.71 -40.50 2.15
N GLY A 205 12.14 -40.60 3.41
CA GLY A 205 12.83 -41.79 3.94
C GLY A 205 11.92 -42.92 4.48
N ARG A 206 10.61 -42.86 4.26
CA ARG A 206 9.64 -43.90 4.63
C ARG A 206 9.01 -44.51 3.38
#